data_AF-A0A7C1VTJ4-F1
#
_entry.id   AF-A0A7C1VTJ4-F1
#
_cell.length_a   1.000
_cell.length_b   1.000
_cell.length_c   1.000
_cell.angle_alpha   90.00
_cell.angle_beta   90.00
_cell.angle_gamma   90.00
#
_symmetry.space_group_name_H-M   'P 1'
#
loop_
_entity.id
_entity.type
_entity.pdbx_description
1 polymer ?
#
loop_
_entity_poly.entity_id
_entity_poly.type
_entity_poly.pdbx_seq_one_letter_code
_entity_poly.pdbx_strand_id
1 'polypeptide(L)'
;MDKKRLLAGIILFGSLWGFSECIIGSSLRDVALPAGAIMTGVFAVGLMAAIRILYKQPGMQLGMGLVAGGLRLFNPFVGCFICSAIAIMAEGAIFELIWHHLSKDLSELRKPTFSISMGIISAYTLYVGGFIVTQILTPLFSSA
;
A
#
# COMPACT_ATOMS: atom_id res chain seq x y z
N MET A 1 -0.42 19.84 9.32
CA MET A 1 1.04 19.62 9.23
C MET A 1 1.60 20.54 8.15
N ASP A 2 2.83 21.07 8.28
CA ASP A 2 3.43 21.87 7.20
C ASP A 2 3.59 21.05 5.92
N LYS A 3 3.38 21.67 4.75
CA LYS A 3 3.49 21.01 3.44
C LYS A 3 4.84 20.31 3.24
N LYS A 4 5.93 20.93 3.70
CA LYS A 4 7.28 20.36 3.62
C LYS A 4 7.43 19.10 4.47
N ARG A 5 6.84 19.09 5.66
CA ARG A 5 6.85 17.92 6.57
C ARG A 5 5.98 16.78 6.03
N LEU A 6 4.86 17.11 5.38
CA LEU A 6 4.02 16.12 4.68
C LEU A 6 4.79 15.44 3.56
N LEU A 7 5.44 16.23 2.71
CA LEU A 7 6.24 15.69 1.61
C LEU A 7 7.39 14.81 2.14
N ALA A 8 8.09 15.28 3.18
CA ALA A 8 9.16 14.50 3.81
C ALA A 8 8.64 13.16 4.36
N GLY A 9 7.46 13.15 5.00
CA GLY A 9 6.84 11.92 5.49
C GLY A 9 6.46 10.97 4.35
N ILE A 10 5.84 11.48 3.28
CA ILE A 10 5.49 10.70 2.09
C ILE A 10 6.72 10.03 1.50
N ILE A 11 7.80 10.79 1.30
CA ILE A 11 9.05 10.27 0.75
C ILE A 11 9.65 9.24 1.70
N LEU A 12 9.79 9.55 2.99
CA LEU A 12 10.42 8.66 3.97
C LEU A 12 9.68 7.32 4.09
N PHE A 13 8.38 7.35 4.36
CA PHE A 13 7.61 6.12 4.59
C PHE A 13 7.31 5.38 3.29
N GLY A 14 7.14 6.10 2.17
CA GLY A 14 7.04 5.48 0.85
C GLY A 14 8.34 4.78 0.45
N SER A 15 9.50 5.38 0.74
CA SER A 15 10.80 4.74 0.51
C SER A 15 11.03 3.52 1.38
N LEU A 16 10.64 3.57 2.66
CA LEU A 16 10.70 2.41 3.56
C LEU A 16 9.84 1.25 3.05
N TRP A 17 8.61 1.53 2.61
CA TRP A 17 7.74 0.52 2.03
C TRP A 17 8.31 -0.03 0.72
N GLY A 18 8.71 0.83 -0.22
CA GLY A 18 9.32 0.40 -1.49
C GLY A 18 10.56 -0.46 -1.28
N PHE A 19 11.44 -0.09 -0.35
CA PHE A 19 12.63 -0.85 0.01
C PHE A 19 12.29 -2.22 0.61
N SER A 20 11.32 -2.28 1.52
CA SER A 20 10.85 -3.55 2.09
C SER A 20 10.30 -4.49 1.00
N GLU A 21 9.55 -3.98 0.03
CA GLU A 21 9.07 -4.78 -1.09
C GLU A 21 10.22 -5.30 -1.97
N CYS A 22 11.24 -4.47 -2.16
CA CYS A 22 12.39 -4.81 -2.97
C CYS A 22 13.25 -5.91 -2.36
N ILE A 23 13.42 -5.92 -1.05
CA ILE A 23 14.22 -6.92 -0.35
C ILE A 23 13.34 -8.07 0.14
N ILE A 24 12.43 -7.79 1.07
CA ILE A 24 11.62 -8.79 1.77
C ILE A 24 10.65 -9.43 0.77
N GLY A 25 9.94 -8.64 -0.02
CA GLY A 25 9.00 -9.15 -1.01
C GLY A 25 9.66 -10.05 -2.06
N SER A 26 10.92 -9.79 -2.41
CA SER A 26 11.69 -10.64 -3.32
C SER A 26 12.15 -11.93 -2.63
N SER A 27 12.72 -11.84 -1.43
CA SER A 27 13.14 -13.02 -0.67
C SER A 27 11.98 -13.97 -0.35
N LEU A 28 10.78 -13.47 -0.07
CA LEU A 28 9.60 -14.31 0.11
C LEU A 28 9.20 -15.06 -1.16
N ARG A 29 9.37 -14.45 -2.34
CA ARG A 29 9.08 -15.12 -3.61
C ARG A 29 10.08 -16.23 -3.90
N ASP A 30 11.35 -16.03 -3.55
CA ASP A 30 12.41 -17.01 -3.76
C ASP A 30 12.15 -18.31 -2.98
N VAL A 31 11.47 -18.23 -1.82
CA VAL A 31 11.05 -19.40 -1.01
C VAL A 31 9.61 -19.86 -1.30
N ALA A 32 9.02 -19.42 -2.41
CA ALA A 32 7.65 -19.77 -2.85
C ALA A 32 6.53 -19.42 -1.84
N LEU A 33 6.76 -18.43 -0.96
CA LEU A 33 5.72 -17.92 -0.07
C LEU A 33 4.81 -16.91 -0.79
N PRO A 34 3.55 -16.73 -0.32
CA PRO A 34 2.61 -15.76 -0.88
C PRO A 34 3.00 -14.32 -0.51
N ALA A 35 4.09 -13.83 -1.11
CA ALA A 35 4.68 -12.54 -0.82
C ALA A 35 3.69 -11.39 -0.95
N GLY A 36 2.81 -11.42 -1.96
CA GLY A 36 1.77 -10.40 -2.14
C GLY A 36 0.87 -10.26 -0.91
N ALA A 37 0.24 -11.34 -0.46
CA ALA A 37 -0.66 -11.29 0.70
C ALA A 37 0.04 -10.82 1.99
N ILE A 38 1.29 -11.27 2.20
CA ILE A 38 2.07 -10.92 3.40
C ILE A 38 2.47 -9.43 3.36
N MET A 39 2.96 -8.96 2.21
CA MET A 39 3.38 -7.56 2.06
C MET A 39 2.20 -6.59 2.08
N THR A 40 1.07 -6.95 1.45
CA THR A 40 -0.18 -6.18 1.55
C THR A 40 -0.66 -6.11 3.00
N GLY A 41 -0.63 -7.21 3.75
CA GLY A 41 -1.06 -7.22 5.15
C GLY A 41 -0.15 -6.39 6.06
N VAL A 42 1.16 -6.65 6.04
CA VAL A 42 2.11 -6.03 6.97
C VAL A 42 2.40 -4.58 6.60
N PHE A 43 2.71 -4.33 5.33
CA PHE A 43 3.13 -3.00 4.89
C PHE A 43 1.97 -2.18 4.33
N ALA A 44 1.16 -2.71 3.42
CA ALA A 44 0.06 -1.89 2.89
C ALA A 44 -0.95 -1.56 4.00
N VAL A 45 -1.49 -2.54 4.72
CA VAL A 45 -2.49 -2.28 5.77
C VAL A 45 -1.81 -1.78 7.05
N GLY A 46 -0.81 -2.52 7.56
CA GLY A 46 -0.18 -2.23 8.85
C GLY A 46 0.53 -0.87 8.89
N LEU A 47 1.45 -0.61 7.94
CA LEU A 47 2.17 0.66 7.90
C LEU A 47 1.23 1.83 7.57
N MET A 48 0.35 1.72 6.56
CA MET A 48 -0.54 2.82 6.21
C MET A 48 -1.52 3.16 7.34
N ALA A 49 -2.04 2.17 8.06
CA ALA A 49 -2.89 2.38 9.23
C ALA A 49 -2.11 3.07 10.37
N ALA A 50 -0.89 2.61 10.68
CA ALA A 50 -0.06 3.24 11.71
C ALA A 50 0.23 4.71 11.39
N ILE A 51 0.65 5.00 10.15
CA ILE A 51 0.90 6.38 9.70
C ILE A 51 -0.36 7.22 9.72
N ARG A 52 -1.52 6.66 9.36
CA ARG A 52 -2.80 7.38 9.42
C ARG A 52 -3.17 7.76 10.85
N ILE A 53 -2.97 6.85 11.80
CA ILE A 53 -3.24 7.10 13.23
C ILE A 53 -2.32 8.21 13.77
N LEU A 54 -1.04 8.21 13.39
CA LEU A 54 -0.05 9.18 13.86
C LEU A 54 -0.23 10.58 13.24
N TYR A 55 -0.39 10.67 11.92
CA TYR A 55 -0.34 11.95 11.21
C TYR A 55 -1.71 12.50 10.81
N LYS A 56 -2.72 11.63 10.62
CA LYS A 56 -4.11 11.99 10.27
C LYS A 56 -4.24 12.95 9.07
N GLN A 57 -3.26 12.97 8.16
CA GLN A 57 -3.29 13.83 6.97
C GLN A 57 -3.88 13.07 5.78
N PRO A 58 -4.87 13.63 5.06
CA PRO A 58 -5.38 13.05 3.83
C PRO A 58 -4.35 13.16 2.69
N GLY A 59 -4.33 12.15 1.82
CA GLY A 59 -3.46 12.06 0.64
C GLY A 59 -2.06 11.52 0.94
N MET A 60 -1.72 11.29 2.21
CA MET A 60 -0.40 10.78 2.59
C MET A 60 -0.21 9.32 2.15
N GLN A 61 -1.25 8.49 2.24
CA GLN A 61 -1.20 7.07 1.90
C GLN A 61 -1.07 6.87 0.39
N LEU A 62 -1.81 7.66 -0.40
CA LEU A 62 -1.68 7.68 -1.85
C LEU A 62 -0.26 8.10 -2.27
N GLY A 63 0.28 9.16 -1.67
CA GLY A 63 1.66 9.60 -1.95
C GLY A 63 2.69 8.53 -1.61
N MET A 64 2.56 7.86 -0.46
CA MET A 64 3.44 6.78 -0.07
C MET A 64 3.39 5.60 -1.05
N GLY A 65 2.19 5.20 -1.48
CA GLY A 65 2.01 4.13 -2.47
C GLY A 65 2.64 4.46 -3.83
N LEU A 66 2.56 5.72 -4.28
CA LEU A 66 3.23 6.16 -5.51
C LEU A 66 4.76 6.09 -5.40
N VAL A 67 5.33 6.56 -4.28
CA VAL A 67 6.79 6.49 -4.06
C VAL A 67 7.24 5.02 -3.98
N ALA A 68 6.52 4.19 -3.22
CA ALA A 68 6.86 2.78 -3.05
C ALA A 68 6.77 2.00 -4.37
N GLY A 69 5.66 2.15 -5.11
CA GLY A 69 5.48 1.54 -6.41
C GLY A 69 6.49 2.03 -7.44
N GLY A 70 6.84 3.33 -7.42
CA GLY A 70 7.87 3.90 -8.28
C GLY A 70 9.23 3.28 -8.00
N LEU A 71 9.64 3.18 -6.74
CA LEU A 71 10.88 2.51 -6.36
C LEU A 71 10.91 1.03 -6.79
N ARG A 72 9.78 0.33 -6.68
CA ARG A 72 9.66 -1.06 -7.14
C ARG A 72 9.78 -1.18 -8.66
N LEU A 73 9.29 -0.21 -9.42
CA LEU A 73 9.39 -0.16 -10.88
C LEU A 73 10.83 0.12 -11.35
N PHE A 74 11.53 1.03 -10.69
CA PHE A 74 12.89 1.45 -11.06
C PHE A 74 14.00 0.65 -10.37
N ASN A 75 13.65 -0.40 -9.62
CA ASN A 75 14.64 -1.18 -8.89
C ASN A 75 15.54 -1.99 -9.86
N PRO A 76 16.87 -1.75 -9.90
CA PRO A 76 17.79 -2.49 -10.76
C PRO A 76 18.25 -3.82 -10.14
N PHE A 77 18.00 -4.06 -8.85
CA PHE A 77 18.59 -5.18 -8.10
C PHE A 77 17.83 -6.51 -8.25
N VAL A 78 16.53 -6.46 -8.57
CA VAL A 78 15.68 -7.65 -8.71
C VAL A 78 14.71 -7.36 -9.84
N GLY A 79 14.52 -8.31 -10.76
CA GLY A 79 13.87 -8.13 -12.08
C GLY A 79 12.58 -7.30 -12.12
N CYS A 80 12.20 -6.84 -13.33
CA CYS A 80 11.08 -5.93 -13.52
C CYS A 80 9.73 -6.57 -13.15
N PHE A 81 9.23 -6.30 -11.95
CA PHE A 81 7.92 -6.74 -11.48
C PHE A 81 6.88 -5.64 -11.63
N ILE A 82 6.52 -5.33 -12.88
CA ILE A 82 5.51 -4.32 -13.25
C ILE A 82 4.20 -4.57 -12.48
N CYS A 83 3.78 -5.83 -12.36
CA CYS A 83 2.59 -6.22 -11.62
C CYS A 83 2.68 -5.85 -10.12
N SER A 84 3.83 -6.03 -9.47
CA SER A 84 4.03 -5.67 -8.07
C SER A 84 4.02 -4.14 -7.88
N ALA A 85 4.65 -3.39 -8.77
CA ALA A 85 4.64 -1.93 -8.73
C ALA A 85 3.21 -1.36 -8.87
N ILE A 86 2.44 -1.85 -9.84
CA ILE A 86 1.04 -1.43 -10.05
C ILE A 86 0.17 -1.80 -8.85
N ALA A 87 0.34 -3.00 -8.27
CA ALA A 87 -0.40 -3.41 -7.08
C ALA A 87 -0.20 -2.42 -5.93
N ILE A 88 1.06 -2.06 -5.62
CA ILE A 88 1.41 -1.15 -4.51
C ILE A 88 0.78 0.24 -4.71
N MET A 89 0.82 0.77 -5.93
CA MET A 89 0.20 2.05 -6.25
C MET A 89 -1.34 1.97 -6.09
N ALA A 90 -1.95 0.88 -6.55
CA ALA A 90 -3.38 0.64 -6.42
C ALA A 90 -3.82 0.51 -4.96
N GLU A 91 -3.06 -0.22 -4.15
CA GLU A 91 -3.30 -0.40 -2.72
C GLU A 91 -3.26 0.93 -1.97
N GLY A 92 -2.26 1.78 -2.23
CA GLY A 92 -2.18 3.12 -1.64
C GLY A 92 -3.40 3.99 -1.97
N ALA A 93 -3.89 3.92 -3.21
CA ALA A 93 -5.07 4.66 -3.66
C ALA A 93 -6.37 4.12 -3.04
N ILE A 94 -6.56 2.79 -3.04
CA ILE A 94 -7.74 2.13 -2.47
C ILE A 94 -7.80 2.39 -0.96
N PHE A 95 -6.67 2.33 -0.25
CA PHE A 95 -6.65 2.58 1.19
C PHE A 95 -7.02 4.02 1.52
N GLU A 96 -6.48 4.99 0.78
CA GLU A 96 -6.86 6.40 0.94
C GLU A 96 -8.35 6.60 0.70
N LEU A 97 -8.94 5.94 -0.31
CA LEU A 97 -10.36 6.03 -0.62
C LEU A 97 -11.23 5.44 0.51
N ILE A 98 -10.93 4.21 0.95
CA ILE A 98 -11.62 3.55 2.06
C ILE A 98 -11.59 4.45 3.29
N TRP A 99 -10.42 4.99 3.63
CA TRP A 99 -10.24 5.76 4.84
C TRP A 99 -10.77 7.19 4.74
N HIS A 100 -10.83 7.77 3.55
CA HIS A 100 -11.48 9.07 3.33
C HIS A 100 -12.99 8.99 3.59
N HIS A 101 -13.64 7.91 3.14
CA HIS A 101 -15.05 7.66 3.43
C HIS A 101 -15.28 7.32 4.91
N LEU A 102 -14.42 6.47 5.49
CA LEU A 102 -14.52 6.07 6.89
C LEU A 102 -14.23 7.20 7.89
N SER A 103 -13.38 8.17 7.52
CA SER A 103 -13.02 9.29 8.39
C SER A 103 -14.22 10.18 8.76
N LYS A 104 -15.35 10.07 8.06
CA LYS A 104 -16.58 10.81 8.36
C LYS A 104 -17.39 10.17 9.49
N ASP A 105 -17.11 8.92 9.85
CA ASP A 105 -17.93 8.10 10.77
C ASP A 105 -17.13 7.59 11.99
N LEU A 106 -16.17 8.39 12.47
CA LEU A 106 -15.22 8.00 13.52
C LEU A 106 -15.85 7.65 14.88
N SER A 107 -17.10 8.05 15.13
CA SER A 107 -17.81 7.79 16.40
C SER A 107 -18.07 6.30 16.64
N GLU A 108 -18.19 5.48 15.59
CA GLU A 108 -18.49 4.04 15.71
C GLU A 108 -17.25 3.14 15.78
N LEU A 109 -16.07 3.63 15.37
CA LEU A 109 -14.80 2.88 15.39
C LEU A 109 -14.24 2.58 16.79
N ARG A 110 -14.88 3.07 17.85
CA ARG A 110 -14.41 2.94 19.24
C ARG A 110 -14.53 1.53 19.80
N LYS A 111 -15.38 0.67 19.22
CA LYS A 111 -15.51 -0.73 19.65
C LYS A 111 -14.37 -1.57 19.04
N PRO A 112 -13.60 -2.32 19.84
CA PRO A 112 -12.44 -3.09 19.35
C PRO A 112 -12.84 -4.12 18.29
N THR A 113 -14.02 -4.74 18.43
CA THR A 113 -14.58 -5.69 17.46
C THR A 113 -14.81 -5.04 16.09
N PHE A 114 -15.29 -3.80 16.06
CA PHE A 114 -15.57 -3.10 14.80
C PHE A 114 -14.26 -2.65 14.11
N SER A 115 -13.27 -2.22 14.90
CA SER A 115 -11.94 -1.86 14.38
C SER A 115 -11.22 -3.07 13.76
N ILE A 116 -11.28 -4.25 14.39
CA ILE A 116 -10.68 -5.48 13.86
C ILE A 116 -11.39 -5.91 12.56
N SER A 117 -12.73 -5.96 12.56
CA SER A 117 -13.49 -6.32 11.36
C SER A 117 -13.22 -5.39 10.19
N MET A 118 -13.13 -4.08 10.45
CA MET A 118 -12.76 -3.09 9.42
C MET A 118 -11.33 -3.31 8.91
N GLY A 119 -10.39 -3.65 9.78
CA GLY A 119 -9.03 -4.03 9.39
C GLY A 119 -9.04 -5.22 8.42
N ILE A 120 -9.77 -6.30 8.75
CA ILE A 120 -9.87 -7.50 7.91
C ILE A 120 -10.51 -7.17 6.56
N ILE A 121 -11.63 -6.45 6.56
CA ILE A 121 -12.33 -6.07 5.32
C ILE A 121 -11.42 -5.20 4.45
N SER A 122 -10.78 -4.18 5.03
CA SER A 122 -9.87 -3.29 4.28
C SER A 122 -8.67 -4.05 3.72
N ALA A 123 -8.08 -4.99 4.46
CA ALA A 123 -6.99 -5.84 3.99
C ALA A 123 -7.41 -6.71 2.80
N TYR A 124 -8.58 -7.34 2.90
CA TYR A 124 -9.13 -8.15 1.81
C TYR A 124 -9.44 -7.31 0.57
N THR A 125 -10.08 -6.15 0.75
CA THR A 125 -10.40 -5.21 -0.34
C THR A 125 -9.13 -4.70 -1.01
N LEU A 126 -8.08 -4.41 -0.24
CA LEU A 126 -6.79 -3.98 -0.78
C LEU A 126 -6.15 -5.07 -1.62
N TYR A 127 -6.07 -6.29 -1.09
CA TYR A 127 -5.44 -7.40 -1.80
C TYR A 127 -6.19 -7.74 -3.09
N VAL A 128 -7.51 -7.90 -3.03
CA VAL A 128 -8.35 -8.21 -4.21
C VAL A 128 -8.37 -7.03 -5.17
N GLY A 129 -8.48 -5.80 -4.68
CA GLY A 129 -8.48 -4.61 -5.51
C GLY A 129 -7.16 -4.42 -6.24
N GLY A 130 -6.03 -4.57 -5.55
CA GLY A 130 -4.70 -4.58 -6.17
C GLY A 130 -4.56 -5.69 -7.21
N PHE A 131 -5.07 -6.89 -6.91
CA PHE A 131 -5.07 -8.00 -7.87
C PHE A 131 -5.90 -7.69 -9.13
N ILE A 132 -7.12 -7.17 -9.00
CA ILE A 132 -7.95 -6.81 -10.16
C ILE A 132 -7.27 -5.72 -10.99
N VAL A 133 -6.75 -4.68 -10.35
CA VAL A 133 -6.09 -3.55 -11.02
C VAL A 133 -4.85 -4.02 -11.78
N THR A 134 -4.07 -4.94 -11.20
CA THR A 134 -2.93 -5.54 -11.90
C THR A 134 -3.37 -6.38 -13.09
N GLN A 135 -4.41 -7.20 -12.99
CA GLN A 135 -4.88 -8.00 -14.14
C GLN A 135 -5.36 -7.13 -15.31
N ILE A 136 -5.91 -5.94 -15.04
CA ILE A 136 -6.36 -5.01 -16.08
C ILE A 136 -5.19 -4.21 -16.67
N LEU A 137 -4.30 -3.67 -15.83
CA LEU A 137 -3.23 -2.77 -16.28
C LEU A 137 -1.98 -3.50 -16.78
N THR A 138 -1.62 -4.66 -16.22
CA THR A 138 -0.44 -5.41 -16.65
C THR A 138 -0.43 -5.73 -18.14
N PRO A 139 -1.51 -6.24 -18.76
CA PRO A 139 -1.51 -6.48 -20.20
C PRO A 139 -1.33 -5.20 -21.00
N LEU A 140 -1.89 -4.06 -20.56
CA LEU A 140 -1.73 -2.77 -21.25
C LEU A 140 -0.29 -2.25 -21.26
N PHE A 141 0.50 -2.57 -20.22
CA PHE A 141 1.90 -2.16 -20.12
C PHE A 141 2.90 -3.22 -20.58
N SER A 142 2.47 -4.47 -20.78
CA SER A 142 3.31 -5.57 -21.25
C SER A 142 3.11 -5.92 -22.73
N SER A 143 2.11 -5.33 -23.40
CA SER A 143 1.81 -5.55 -24.82
C SER A 143 2.32 -4.44 -25.75
N ALA A 144 3.21 -3.57 -25.26
CA ALA A 144 3.92 -2.56 -26.03
C ALA A 144 5.37 -2.98 -26.33
#